data_AF-A0A6P9FMR5-F1
#
_entry.id   AF-A0A6P9FMR5-F1
#
_cell.length_a   1.000
_cell.length_b   1.000
_cell.length_c   1.000
_cell.angle_alpha   90.00
_cell.angle_beta   90.00
_cell.angle_gamma   90.00
#
_symmetry.space_group_name_H-M   'P 1'
#
loop_
_entity.id
_entity.type
_entity.pdbx_description
1 polymer ?
#
loop_
_entity_poly.entity_id
_entity_poly.type
_entity_poly.pdbx_seq_one_letter_code
_entity_poly.pdbx_strand_id
1 'polypeptide(L)'
;MVVTRAEERVKRGDVVQRTSNLSQTVGRIEATLEQHLEDTIKNLSIAGVLCSDSQGPNLGCCGTPSSEARWGISALAQQAAKLTSDPTYFPVVSIGSHNGNIRIQKYNGITVAMHKMAS
;
A
#
# COMPACT_ATOMS: atom_id res chain seq x y z
N MET A 1 42.65 12.13 -28.58
CA MET A 1 41.74 11.97 -27.44
C MET A 1 40.33 11.62 -27.96
N VAL A 2 40.06 10.35 -28.29
CA VAL A 2 38.76 9.88 -28.84
C VAL A 2 38.08 8.84 -27.92
N VAL A 3 38.77 8.42 -26.85
CA VAL A 3 38.31 7.36 -25.93
C VAL A 3 37.13 7.81 -25.05
N THR A 4 36.93 9.11 -24.83
CA THR A 4 35.93 9.61 -23.87
C THR A 4 34.47 9.46 -24.32
N ARG A 5 34.18 9.49 -25.64
CA ARG A 5 32.78 9.45 -26.14
C ARG A 5 32.19 8.03 -26.22
N ALA A 6 33.02 7.01 -26.43
CA ALA A 6 32.56 5.61 -26.49
C ALA A 6 32.23 5.07 -25.08
N GLU A 7 33.11 5.34 -24.12
CA GLU A 7 32.91 4.98 -22.71
C GLU A 7 31.64 5.62 -22.11
N GLU A 8 31.35 6.88 -22.45
CA GLU A 8 30.12 7.56 -21.99
C GLU A 8 28.85 6.94 -22.60
N ARG A 9 28.90 6.51 -23.87
CA ARG A 9 27.77 5.83 -24.54
C ARG A 9 27.49 4.46 -23.93
N VAL A 10 28.53 3.72 -23.54
CA VAL A 10 28.41 2.43 -22.82
C VAL A 10 27.81 2.64 -21.43
N LYS A 11 28.36 3.56 -20.63
CA LYS A 11 27.80 3.89 -19.30
C LYS A 11 26.34 4.37 -19.37
N ARG A 12 25.98 5.13 -20.41
CA ARG A 12 24.60 5.59 -20.64
C ARG A 12 23.68 4.43 -21.03
N GLY A 13 24.16 3.47 -21.83
CA GLY A 13 23.43 2.25 -22.16
C GLY A 13 23.14 1.38 -20.93
N ASP A 14 24.14 1.21 -20.06
CA ASP A 14 23.99 0.44 -18.81
C ASP A 14 22.99 1.08 -17.84
N VAL A 15 23.02 2.41 -17.71
CA VAL A 15 22.07 3.16 -16.87
C VAL A 15 20.65 3.00 -17.40
N VAL A 16 20.44 3.13 -18.72
CA VAL A 16 19.11 2.98 -19.35
C VAL A 16 18.56 1.57 -19.20
N GLN A 17 19.39 0.53 -19.35
CA GLN A 17 18.95 -0.86 -19.12
C GLN A 17 18.62 -1.14 -17.65
N ARG A 18 19.40 -0.58 -16.71
CA ARG A 18 19.08 -0.70 -15.29
C ARG A 18 17.75 -0.03 -14.95
N THR A 19 17.51 1.18 -15.45
CA THR A 19 16.24 1.88 -15.19
C THR A 19 15.04 1.20 -15.85
N SER A 20 15.20 0.61 -17.04
CA SER A 20 14.13 -0.17 -17.67
C SER A 20 13.81 -1.44 -16.88
N ASN A 21 14.83 -2.15 -16.39
CA ASN A 21 14.65 -3.37 -15.60
C ASN A 21 14.02 -3.07 -14.22
N LEU A 22 14.42 -1.97 -13.59
CA LEU A 22 13.80 -1.44 -12.37
C LEU A 22 12.32 -1.12 -12.60
N SER A 23 11.98 -0.38 -13.67
CA SER A 23 10.60 -0.03 -14.01
C SER A 23 9.73 -1.27 -14.24
N GLN A 24 10.22 -2.27 -14.99
CA GLN A 24 9.51 -3.54 -15.18
C GLN A 24 9.29 -4.30 -13.87
N THR A 25 10.29 -4.28 -12.97
CA THR A 25 10.18 -4.96 -11.68
C THR A 25 9.15 -4.27 -10.79
N VAL A 26 9.14 -2.93 -10.74
CA VAL A 26 8.15 -2.14 -9.99
C VAL A 26 6.74 -2.43 -10.51
N GLY A 27 6.53 -2.37 -11.84
CA GLY A 27 5.21 -2.65 -12.41
C GLY A 27 4.69 -4.06 -12.11
N ARG A 28 5.58 -5.07 -12.02
CA ARG A 28 5.19 -6.43 -11.59
C ARG A 28 4.78 -6.49 -10.12
N ILE A 29 5.42 -5.72 -9.26
CA ILE A 29 5.10 -5.66 -7.82
C ILE A 29 3.75 -4.97 -7.62
N GLU A 30 3.53 -3.84 -8.30
CA GLU A 30 2.26 -3.10 -8.28
C GLU A 30 1.11 -3.99 -8.76
N ALA A 31 1.27 -4.67 -9.91
CA ALA A 31 0.26 -5.59 -10.44
C ALA A 31 -0.06 -6.75 -9.47
N THR A 32 0.95 -7.25 -8.74
CA THR A 32 0.74 -8.30 -7.73
C THR A 32 -0.11 -7.79 -6.56
N LEU A 33 0.15 -6.55 -6.10
CA LEU A 33 -0.64 -5.92 -5.05
C LEU A 33 -2.07 -5.65 -5.53
N GLU A 34 -2.24 -5.05 -6.70
CA GLU A 34 -3.55 -4.76 -7.30
C GLU A 34 -4.39 -6.02 -7.44
N GLN A 35 -3.83 -7.09 -8.00
CA GLN A 35 -4.54 -8.36 -8.14
C GLN A 35 -4.98 -8.92 -6.79
N HIS A 36 -4.13 -8.81 -5.76
CA HIS A 36 -4.48 -9.28 -4.42
C HIS A 36 -5.61 -8.46 -3.78
N LEU A 37 -5.66 -7.14 -4.02
CA LEU A 37 -6.74 -6.29 -3.55
C LEU A 37 -8.06 -6.63 -4.24
N GLU A 38 -8.03 -6.90 -5.55
CA GLU A 38 -9.19 -7.37 -6.30
C GLU A 38 -9.69 -8.73 -5.79
N ASP A 39 -8.79 -9.68 -5.57
CA ASP A 39 -9.14 -10.99 -5.03
C ASP A 39 -9.75 -10.90 -3.62
N THR A 40 -9.30 -9.93 -2.83
CA THR A 40 -9.84 -9.69 -1.48
C THR A 40 -11.30 -9.25 -1.53
N ILE A 41 -11.67 -8.33 -2.42
CA ILE A 41 -13.06 -7.83 -2.50
C ILE A 41 -14.03 -8.81 -3.17
N LYS A 42 -13.53 -9.89 -3.80
CA LYS A 42 -14.39 -11.00 -4.28
C LYS A 42 -15.07 -11.73 -3.13
N ASN A 43 -14.55 -11.62 -1.90
CA ASN A 43 -15.31 -12.04 -0.72
C ASN A 43 -16.52 -11.12 -0.55
N LEU A 44 -17.73 -11.66 -0.76
CA LEU A 44 -18.98 -10.88 -0.80
C LEU A 44 -19.26 -10.02 0.44
N SER A 45 -18.59 -10.28 1.58
CA SER A 45 -18.73 -9.46 2.78
C SER A 45 -17.80 -8.24 2.84
N ILE A 46 -16.85 -8.12 1.90
CA ILE A 46 -15.83 -7.06 1.86
C ILE A 46 -16.19 -6.06 0.76
N ALA A 47 -16.57 -4.84 1.15
CA ALA A 47 -16.92 -3.79 0.20
C ALA A 47 -15.69 -3.02 -0.31
N GLY A 48 -14.61 -2.98 0.45
CA GLY A 48 -13.40 -2.28 0.04
C GLY A 48 -12.16 -2.59 0.87
N VAL A 49 -11.00 -2.44 0.25
CA VAL A 49 -9.69 -2.63 0.86
C VAL A 49 -8.74 -1.53 0.41
N LEU A 50 -7.86 -1.10 1.31
CA LEU A 50 -6.87 -0.06 1.06
C LEU A 50 -5.57 -0.37 1.80
N CYS A 51 -4.45 -0.21 1.11
CA CYS A 51 -3.11 -0.32 1.67
C CYS A 51 -2.43 1.05 1.63
N SER A 52 -1.72 1.42 2.70
CA SER A 52 -0.90 2.62 2.80
C SER A 52 0.38 2.30 3.56
N ASP A 53 1.45 3.04 3.32
CA ASP A 53 2.64 2.97 4.16
C ASP A 53 2.52 3.92 5.36
N SER A 54 3.62 4.18 6.05
CA SER A 54 3.65 5.13 7.16
C SER A 54 3.64 6.60 6.75
N GLN A 55 3.83 6.91 5.46
CA GLN A 55 3.93 8.27 4.92
C GLN A 55 2.56 8.86 4.58
N GLY A 56 1.53 8.02 4.37
CA GLY A 56 0.14 8.45 4.19
C GLY A 56 -0.45 8.35 2.78
N PRO A 57 0.31 8.35 1.67
CA PRO A 57 -0.21 7.94 0.37
C PRO A 57 -0.65 6.47 0.37
N ASN A 58 -1.63 6.12 -0.48
CA ASN A 58 -2.02 4.72 -0.66
C ASN A 58 -1.02 4.00 -1.57
N LEU A 59 -0.67 2.78 -1.19
CA LEU A 59 0.04 1.83 -2.05
C LEU A 59 -0.91 1.16 -3.05
N GLY A 60 -2.20 1.10 -2.72
CA GLY A 60 -3.23 0.55 -3.59
C GLY A 60 -4.60 0.55 -2.89
N CYS A 61 -5.68 0.49 -3.67
CA CYS A 61 -7.02 0.34 -3.13
C CYS A 61 -7.99 -0.30 -4.14
N CYS A 62 -9.02 -0.99 -3.64
CA CYS A 62 -10.08 -1.60 -4.45
C CYS A 62 -11.44 -1.52 -3.72
N GLY A 63 -12.56 -1.49 -4.45
CA GLY A 63 -13.91 -1.41 -3.89
C GLY A 63 -14.32 0.01 -3.45
N THR A 64 -15.03 0.17 -2.33
CA THR A 64 -15.33 1.49 -1.72
C THR A 64 -14.22 1.98 -0.79
N PRO A 65 -13.30 2.80 -1.31
CA PRO A 65 -12.66 3.85 -0.53
C PRO A 65 -12.98 5.21 -1.16
N SER A 66 -13.79 6.03 -0.48
CA SER A 66 -13.96 7.44 -0.86
C SER A 66 -12.59 8.12 -0.84
N SER A 67 -12.37 9.07 -1.75
CA SER A 67 -11.10 9.81 -1.85
C SER A 67 -10.70 10.50 -0.54
N GLU A 68 -11.68 10.80 0.32
CA GLU A 68 -11.51 11.45 1.62
C GLU A 68 -11.06 10.47 2.72
N ALA A 69 -11.43 9.18 2.63
CA ALA A 69 -11.03 8.16 3.60
C ALA A 69 -9.57 7.69 3.42
N ARG A 70 -8.97 7.98 2.26
CA ARG A 70 -7.64 7.51 1.85
C ARG A 70 -6.49 8.09 2.70
N TRP A 71 -6.67 9.25 3.33
CA TRP A 71 -5.59 9.98 4.00
C TRP A 71 -5.54 9.82 5.53
N GLY A 72 -6.50 9.11 6.13
CA GLY A 72 -6.61 9.00 7.59
C GLY A 72 -6.11 7.69 8.20
N ILE A 73 -5.96 6.61 7.42
CA ILE A 73 -5.83 5.26 8.01
C ILE A 73 -4.49 5.02 8.70
N SER A 74 -3.38 5.51 8.13
CA SER A 74 -2.04 5.36 8.69
C SER A 74 -1.90 6.19 9.97
N ALA A 75 -2.49 7.38 9.99
CA ALA A 75 -2.55 8.23 11.18
C ALA A 75 -3.32 7.56 12.33
N LEU A 76 -4.48 6.95 12.04
CA LEU A 76 -5.25 6.20 13.05
C LEU A 76 -4.44 5.03 13.62
N ALA A 77 -3.77 4.24 12.76
CA ALA A 77 -2.94 3.14 13.22
C ALA A 77 -1.73 3.61 14.06
N GLN A 78 -1.10 4.72 13.66
CA GLN A 78 -0.01 5.33 14.42
C GLN A 78 -0.47 5.87 15.77
N GLN A 79 -1.65 6.47 15.85
CA GLN A 79 -2.23 6.93 17.11
C GLN A 79 -2.56 5.74 18.02
N ALA A 80 -3.14 4.67 17.48
CA ALA A 80 -3.45 3.47 18.25
C ALA A 80 -2.19 2.79 18.81
N ALA A 81 -1.10 2.75 18.04
CA ALA A 81 0.17 2.20 18.49
C ALA A 81 0.73 2.90 19.74
N LYS A 82 0.38 4.17 19.98
CA LYS A 82 0.78 4.92 21.19
C LYS A 82 0.03 4.49 22.46
N LEU A 83 -1.03 3.69 22.33
CA LEU A 83 -1.81 3.17 23.46
C LEU A 83 -1.13 2.00 24.17
N THR A 84 -0.03 1.48 23.60
CA THR A 84 0.78 0.42 24.19
C THR A 84 2.23 0.89 24.31
N SER A 85 2.94 0.37 25.30
CA SER A 85 4.40 0.54 25.40
C SER A 85 5.16 -0.62 24.73
N ASP A 86 4.47 -1.70 24.37
CA ASP A 86 5.06 -2.84 23.66
C ASP A 86 5.17 -2.52 22.16
N PRO A 87 6.38 -2.36 21.61
CA PRO A 87 6.58 -2.02 20.20
C PRO A 87 6.27 -3.19 19.25
N THR A 88 6.06 -4.41 19.78
CA THR A 88 5.69 -5.59 18.99
C THR A 88 4.18 -5.79 18.91
N TYR A 89 3.41 -5.06 19.73
CA TYR A 89 1.96 -5.11 19.72
C TYR A 89 1.40 -4.13 18.67
N PHE A 90 0.68 -4.68 17.69
CA PHE A 90 0.02 -3.91 16.63
C PHE A 90 -1.50 -3.87 16.85
N PRO A 91 -2.04 -2.80 17.47
CA PRO A 91 -3.47 -2.72 17.76
C PRO A 91 -4.29 -2.68 16.46
N VAL A 92 -5.49 -3.28 16.53
CA VAL A 92 -6.51 -3.17 15.49
C VAL A 92 -7.46 -2.04 15.84
N VAL A 93 -7.58 -1.05 14.97
CA VAL A 93 -8.60 0.00 15.09
C VAL A 93 -9.85 -0.47 14.36
N SER A 94 -11.01 -0.43 15.03
CA SER A 94 -12.30 -0.79 14.43
C SER A 94 -13.26 0.39 14.50
N ILE A 95 -13.81 0.78 13.35
CA ILE A 95 -14.82 1.85 13.23
C ILE A 95 -16.10 1.21 12.74
N GLY A 96 -17.14 1.19 13.57
CA GLY A 96 -18.43 0.56 13.26
C GLY A 96 -19.51 1.57 12.89
N SER A 97 -20.35 1.20 11.94
CA SER A 97 -21.59 1.89 11.56
C SER A 97 -22.67 0.85 11.20
N HIS A 98 -23.88 1.31 10.90
CA HIS A 98 -24.95 0.47 10.36
C HIS A 98 -24.58 -0.13 8.98
N ASN A 99 -23.69 0.50 8.21
CA ASN A 99 -23.16 -0.05 6.94
C ASN A 99 -22.05 -1.09 7.13
N GLY A 100 -21.81 -1.56 8.35
CA GLY A 100 -20.74 -2.49 8.68
C GLY A 100 -19.55 -1.82 9.38
N ASN A 101 -18.39 -2.46 9.31
CA ASN A 101 -17.21 -2.08 10.08
C ASN A 101 -15.96 -1.92 9.21
N ILE A 102 -15.18 -0.89 9.49
CA ILE A 102 -13.83 -0.72 8.95
C ILE A 102 -12.85 -1.24 10.01
N ARG A 103 -11.97 -2.17 9.61
CA ARG A 103 -10.83 -2.60 10.43
C ARG A 103 -9.55 -2.06 9.84
N ILE A 104 -8.72 -1.45 10.68
CA ILE A 104 -7.41 -0.88 10.30
C ILE A 104 -6.36 -1.57 11.16
N GLN A 105 -5.34 -2.12 10.51
CA GLN A 105 -4.23 -2.78 11.19
C GLN A 105 -2.91 -2.44 10.51
N LYS A 106 -1.88 -2.18 11.32
CA LYS A 106 -0.51 -2.00 10.85
C LYS A 106 0.26 -3.31 10.98
N TYR A 107 1.06 -3.63 9.98
CA TYR A 107 2.01 -4.73 10.00
C TYR A 107 3.27 -4.34 9.22
N ASN A 108 4.45 -4.40 9.87
CA ASN A 108 5.75 -4.08 9.27
C ASN A 108 5.81 -2.78 8.43
N GLY A 109 5.14 -1.72 8.90
CA GLY A 109 5.14 -0.41 8.22
C GLY A 109 4.03 -0.21 7.19
N ILE A 110 3.30 -1.28 6.83
CA ILE A 110 2.11 -1.22 5.99
C ILE A 110 0.88 -1.15 6.87
N THR A 111 -0.04 -0.24 6.55
CA THR A 111 -1.36 -0.16 7.17
C THR A 111 -2.39 -0.64 6.15
N VAL A 112 -3.21 -1.63 6.55
CA VAL A 112 -4.31 -2.15 5.75
C VAL A 112 -5.62 -1.73 6.41
N ALA A 113 -6.53 -1.16 5.61
CA ALA A 113 -7.91 -0.91 6.01
C ALA A 113 -8.85 -1.80 5.18
N MET A 114 -9.80 -2.44 5.85
CA MET A 114 -10.79 -3.31 5.23
C MET A 114 -12.19 -2.91 5.70
N HIS A 115 -13.06 -2.57 4.74
CA HIS A 115 -14.48 -2.32 4.99
C HIS A 115 -15.27 -3.61 4.78
N LYS A 116 -15.74 -4.17 5.89
CA LYS A 116 -16.65 -5.32 5.91
C LYS A 116 -18.08 -4.82 6.06
N MET A 117 -18.99 -5.25 5.20
CA MET A 117 -20.41 -4.95 5.29
C MET A 117 -21.05 -5.67 6.48
N ALA A 118 -22.11 -5.07 7.04
CA ALA A 118 -22.97 -5.75 7.99
C ALA A 118 -23.63 -6.97 7.30
N SER A 119 -23.77 -8.09 8.02
CA SER A 119 -24.43 -9.32 7.55
C SER A 119 -25.88 -9.37 8.00
#